data_AF-A0A971FIS3-F1
#
_entry.id   AF-A0A971FIS3-F1
#
_cell.length_a   1.000
_cell.length_b   1.000
_cell.length_c   1.000
_cell.angle_alpha   90.00
_cell.angle_beta   90.00
_cell.angle_gamma   90.00
#
_symmetry.space_group_name_H-M   'P 1'
#
loop_
_entity.id
_entity.type
_entity.pdbx_description
1 polymer ?
#
loop_
_entity_poly.entity_id
_entity_poly.type
_entity_poly.pdbx_seq_one_letter_code
_entity_poly.pdbx_strand_id
1 'polypeptide(L)'
;GSTGKPEVMLRELGVQHIGHVHLTDTDGTLFGPTSKHLPCGEGHCDIAASLDLLWEGGYSGWVMIDGWMIEDVYRAASKGKQAIDEALVRFQ
;
A
#
# COMPACT_ATOMS: atom_id res chain seq x y z
N GLY A 1 -2.46 -14.77 10.78
CA GLY A 1 -2.20 -14.07 9.52
C GLY A 1 -3.49 -13.44 9.01
N SER A 2 -3.40 -12.53 8.05
CA SER A 2 -4.55 -11.84 7.44
C SER A 2 -4.51 -12.03 5.93
N THR A 3 -5.67 -12.16 5.29
CA THR A 3 -5.82 -12.15 3.82
C THR A 3 -6.41 -10.82 3.35
N GLY A 4 -6.00 -9.73 4.00
CA GLY A 4 -6.54 -8.39 3.78
C GLY A 4 -6.48 -7.98 2.31
N LYS A 5 -7.54 -7.32 1.85
CA LYS A 5 -7.68 -6.81 0.49
C LYS A 5 -7.93 -5.30 0.56
N PRO A 6 -6.86 -4.47 0.61
CA PRO A 6 -7.00 -3.03 0.79
C PRO A 6 -7.88 -2.39 -0.28
N GLU A 7 -7.82 -2.88 -1.52
CA GLU A 7 -8.62 -2.42 -2.65
C GLU A 7 -10.12 -2.69 -2.47
N VAL A 8 -10.49 -3.78 -1.79
CA VAL A 8 -11.89 -4.07 -1.44
C VAL A 8 -12.34 -3.12 -0.33
N MET A 9 -11.51 -2.96 0.71
CA MET A 9 -11.81 -2.07 1.84
C MET A 9 -11.96 -0.61 1.39
N LEU A 10 -11.09 -0.12 0.50
CA LEU A 10 -11.18 1.22 -0.07
C LEU A 10 -12.48 1.43 -0.84
N ARG A 11 -12.91 0.44 -1.61
CA ARG A 11 -14.17 0.49 -2.38
C ARG A 11 -15.39 0.49 -1.47
N GLU A 12 -15.38 -0.30 -0.40
CA GLU A 12 -16.48 -0.39 0.56
C GLU A 12 -16.58 0.84 1.46
N LEU A 13 -15.43 1.32 1.97
CA LEU A 13 -15.38 2.47 2.85
C LEU A 13 -15.64 3.77 2.07
N GLY A 14 -15.08 3.90 0.87
CA GLY A 14 -15.07 5.12 0.09
C GLY A 14 -13.89 6.04 0.42
N VAL A 15 -13.17 6.45 -0.62
CA VAL A 15 -11.91 7.21 -0.53
C VAL A 15 -12.05 8.54 0.20
N GLN A 16 -13.23 9.16 0.17
CA GLN A 16 -13.53 10.41 0.88
C GLN A 16 -13.37 10.32 2.41
N HIS A 17 -13.32 9.10 2.97
CA HIS A 17 -13.12 8.87 4.40
C HIS A 17 -11.65 8.56 4.76
N ILE A 18 -10.75 8.52 3.78
CA ILE A 18 -9.33 8.23 4.01
C ILE A 18 -8.60 9.54 4.33
N GLY A 19 -8.09 9.63 5.56
CA GLY A 19 -7.30 10.79 6.00
C GLY A 19 -5.77 10.63 5.82
N HIS A 20 -5.28 9.39 5.83
CA HIS A 20 -3.85 9.09 5.72
C HIS A 20 -3.64 7.64 5.24
N VAL A 21 -2.54 7.40 4.51
CA VAL A 21 -2.19 6.06 3.99
C VAL A 21 -0.79 5.67 4.47
N HIS A 22 -0.70 4.53 5.15
CA HIS A 22 0.54 3.79 5.31
C HIS A 22 0.59 2.69 4.25
N LEU A 23 1.63 2.70 3.43
CA LEU A 23 1.79 1.82 2.28
C LEU A 23 2.88 0.78 2.57
N THR A 24 2.47 -0.48 2.66
CA THR A 24 3.32 -1.66 2.75
C THR A 24 2.64 -2.82 2.05
N ASP A 25 3.41 -3.81 1.63
CA ASP A 25 2.86 -5.12 1.25
C ASP A 25 2.97 -6.11 2.42
N THR A 26 2.37 -7.29 2.26
CA THR A 26 2.40 -8.38 3.26
C THR A 26 2.19 -9.74 2.59
N ASP A 27 2.85 -10.79 3.08
CA ASP A 27 2.62 -12.18 2.65
C ASP A 27 1.46 -12.84 3.44
N GLY A 28 0.75 -12.07 4.24
CA GLY A 28 -0.39 -12.52 5.04
C GLY A 28 0.02 -13.25 6.32
N THR A 29 1.31 -13.43 6.57
CA THR A 29 1.82 -13.95 7.85
C THR A 29 1.94 -12.83 8.90
N LEU A 30 2.11 -13.22 10.16
CA LEU A 30 2.34 -12.27 11.26
C LEU A 30 3.82 -12.19 11.59
N PHE A 31 4.27 -10.99 11.97
CA PHE A 31 5.56 -10.77 12.59
C PHE A 31 5.34 -10.10 13.95
N GLY A 32 5.41 -10.89 15.03
CA GLY A 32 4.99 -10.43 16.35
C GLY A 32 3.48 -10.13 16.39
N PRO A 33 3.04 -8.95 16.88
CA PRO A 33 1.62 -8.61 16.98
C PRO A 33 0.99 -8.05 15.67
N THR A 34 1.78 -7.80 14.62
CA THR A 34 1.32 -7.14 13.38
C THR A 34 1.55 -8.04 12.15
N SER A 35 1.04 -7.62 10.98
CA SER A 35 1.38 -8.27 9.71
C SER A 35 2.87 -8.16 9.42
N LYS A 36 3.45 -9.19 8.82
CA LYS A 36 4.81 -9.11 8.30
C LYS A 36 4.84 -8.15 7.10
N HIS A 37 5.60 -7.07 7.22
CA HIS A 37 5.70 -6.07 6.17
C HIS A 37 6.71 -6.52 5.11
N LEU A 38 6.39 -6.24 3.85
CA LEU A 38 7.23 -6.53 2.69
C LEU A 38 7.27 -5.31 1.77
N PRO A 39 8.35 -5.16 0.97
CA PRO A 39 8.37 -4.19 -0.12
C PRO A 39 7.18 -4.38 -1.06
N CYS A 40 6.65 -3.28 -1.60
CA CYS A 40 5.54 -3.31 -2.57
C CYS A 40 5.84 -4.26 -3.75
N GLY A 41 4.90 -5.18 -4.02
CA GLY A 41 4.97 -6.15 -5.10
C GLY A 41 5.59 -7.50 -4.70
N GLU A 42 5.91 -7.70 -3.42
CA GLU A 42 6.46 -8.96 -2.89
C GLU A 42 5.50 -9.71 -1.97
N GLY A 43 4.38 -9.09 -1.61
CA GLY A 43 3.29 -9.71 -0.86
C GLY A 43 2.10 -10.07 -1.74
N HIS A 44 0.94 -10.21 -1.10
CA HIS A 44 -0.30 -10.62 -1.76
C HIS A 44 -1.29 -9.46 -1.95
N CYS A 45 -0.99 -8.25 -1.47
CA CYS A 45 -1.90 -7.12 -1.62
C CYS A 45 -1.86 -6.60 -3.05
N ASP A 46 -3.02 -6.22 -3.60
CA ASP A 46 -3.08 -5.55 -4.89
C ASP A 46 -2.78 -4.04 -4.71
N ILE A 47 -1.49 -3.74 -4.61
CA ILE A 47 -0.99 -2.38 -4.40
C ILE A 47 -1.41 -1.46 -5.55
N ALA A 48 -1.34 -1.94 -6.79
CA ALA A 48 -1.69 -1.15 -7.96
C ALA A 48 -3.19 -0.78 -7.94
N ALA A 49 -4.08 -1.75 -7.72
CA ALA A 49 -5.51 -1.48 -7.64
C ALA A 49 -5.87 -0.55 -6.47
N SER A 50 -5.16 -0.67 -5.34
CA SER A 50 -5.37 0.21 -4.19
C SER A 50 -4.99 1.66 -4.49
N LEU A 51 -3.85 1.88 -5.13
CA LEU A 51 -3.39 3.21 -5.55
C LEU A 51 -4.30 3.81 -6.64
N ASP A 52 -4.75 2.99 -7.59
CA ASP A 52 -5.68 3.42 -8.64
C ASP A 52 -7.01 3.87 -8.04
N LEU A 53 -7.56 3.10 -7.09
CA LEU A 53 -8.78 3.48 -6.37
C LEU A 53 -8.64 4.78 -5.58
N LEU A 54 -7.51 4.96 -4.87
CA LEU A 54 -7.23 6.21 -4.17
C LEU A 54 -7.22 7.39 -5.13
N TRP A 55 -6.57 7.25 -6.28
CA TRP A 55 -6.51 8.30 -7.29
C TRP A 55 -7.89 8.62 -7.89
N GLU A 56 -8.60 7.60 -8.38
CA GLU A 56 -9.94 7.74 -8.97
C GLU A 56 -10.95 8.33 -7.98
N GLY A 57 -10.80 7.98 -6.70
CA GLY A 57 -11.59 8.53 -5.60
C GLY A 57 -11.20 9.96 -5.17
N GLY A 58 -10.20 10.57 -5.81
CA GLY A 58 -9.78 11.95 -5.54
C GLY A 58 -8.94 12.13 -4.28
N TYR A 59 -8.29 11.07 -3.79
CA TYR A 59 -7.37 11.19 -2.66
C TYR A 59 -6.20 12.12 -3.01
N SER A 60 -5.95 13.09 -2.14
CA SER A 60 -4.88 14.10 -2.28
C SER A 60 -4.02 14.23 -1.01
N GLY A 61 -4.17 13.29 -0.09
CA GLY A 61 -3.42 13.25 1.16
C GLY A 61 -2.04 12.60 1.04
N TRP A 62 -1.35 12.49 2.17
CA TRP A 62 -0.03 11.87 2.23
C TRP A 62 -0.09 10.34 2.11
N VAL A 63 0.85 9.78 1.36
CA VAL A 63 1.14 8.34 1.33
C VAL A 63 2.52 8.14 1.95
N MET A 64 2.55 7.50 3.12
CA MET A 64 3.78 7.14 3.82
C MET A 64 4.18 5.72 3.44
N ILE A 65 5.40 5.52 2.91
CA ILE A 65 5.94 4.17 2.70
C ILE A 65 6.37 3.62 4.06
N ASP A 66 5.73 2.53 4.49
CA ASP A 66 5.95 1.93 5.80
C ASP A 66 6.99 0.80 5.71
N GLY A 67 8.22 1.11 6.13
CA GLY A 67 9.34 0.17 6.16
C GLY A 67 9.46 -0.62 7.46
N TRP A 68 8.43 -0.65 8.31
CA TRP A 68 8.52 -1.24 9.65
C TRP A 68 9.02 -2.69 9.63
N MET A 69 10.08 -2.97 10.40
CA MET A 69 10.73 -4.29 10.55
C MET A 69 11.19 -4.95 9.25
N ILE A 70 11.32 -4.20 8.15
CA ILE A 70 12.00 -4.67 6.94
C ILE A 70 13.50 -4.44 7.12
N GLU A 71 14.33 -5.47 6.89
CA GLU A 71 15.79 -5.37 7.04
C GLU A 71 16.41 -4.35 6.07
N ASP A 72 16.04 -4.43 4.79
CA ASP A 72 16.48 -3.48 3.75
C ASP A 72 15.40 -2.40 3.52
N VAL A 73 15.38 -1.41 4.43
CA VAL A 73 14.42 -0.30 4.37
C VAL A 73 14.61 0.60 3.15
N TYR A 74 15.81 0.68 2.59
CA TYR A 74 16.05 1.49 1.39
C TYR A 74 15.42 0.85 0.17
N ARG A 75 15.55 -0.48 0.02
CA ARG A 75 14.84 -1.23 -1.02
C ARG A 75 13.34 -1.14 -0.86
N ALA A 76 12.83 -1.23 0.37
CA ALA A 76 11.40 -1.04 0.65
C ALA A 76 10.92 0.35 0.19
N ALA A 77 11.66 1.41 0.53
CA ALA A 77 11.38 2.77 0.09
C ALA A 77 11.43 2.92 -1.44
N SER A 78 12.46 2.37 -2.10
CA SER A 78 12.57 2.40 -3.56
C SER A 78 11.40 1.69 -4.25
N LYS A 79 11.00 0.52 -3.75
CA LYS A 79 9.85 -0.25 -4.28
C LYS A 79 8.53 0.46 -4.06
N GLY A 80 8.31 1.03 -2.87
CA GLY A 80 7.11 1.83 -2.59
C GLY A 80 7.02 3.06 -3.49
N LYS A 81 8.14 3.78 -3.69
CA LYS A 81 8.18 4.92 -4.61
C LYS A 81 7.89 4.48 -6.04
N GLN A 82 8.49 3.38 -6.50
CA GLN A 82 8.24 2.82 -7.82
C GLN A 82 6.75 2.55 -8.03
N ALA A 83 6.07 1.89 -7.09
CA ALA A 83 4.64 1.61 -7.19
C ALA A 83 3.79 2.90 -7.29
N ILE A 84 4.14 3.95 -6.53
CA ILE A 84 3.47 5.25 -6.60
C ILE A 84 3.73 5.94 -7.96
N ASP A 85 4.98 5.96 -8.43
CA ASP A 85 5.32 6.56 -9.72
C ASP A 85 4.58 5.85 -10.87
N GLU A 86 4.53 4.52 -10.84
CA GLU A 86 3.79 3.72 -11.83
C GLU A 86 2.29 4.02 -11.81
N ALA A 87 1.71 4.26 -10.63
CA ALA A 87 0.32 4.71 -10.52
C ALA A 87 0.12 6.08 -11.16
N LEU A 88 1.00 7.04 -10.88
CA LEU A 88 0.90 8.39 -11.46
C LEU A 88 1.01 8.38 -12.99
N VAL A 89 1.85 7.53 -13.57
CA VAL A 89 1.97 7.38 -15.03
C VAL A 89 0.65 6.92 -15.66
N ARG A 90 -0.18 6.13 -14.97
CA ARG A 90 -1.47 5.67 -15.51
C ARG A 90 -2.50 6.80 -15.64
N PHE A 91 -2.29 7.92 -14.95
CA PHE A 91 -3.23 9.04 -14.89
C PHE A 91 -2.68 10.35 -15.46
N GLN A 92 -1.51 10.31 -16.09
CA GLN A 92 -0.92 11.41 -16.88
C GLN A 92 -1.25 11.24 -18.36
#